data_AF-A0A7C4SEM1-F1
#
_entry.id   AF-A0A7C4SEM1-F1
#
_cell.length_a   1.000
_cell.length_b   1.000
_cell.length_c   1.000
_cell.angle_alpha   90.00
_cell.angle_beta   90.00
_cell.angle_gamma   90.00
#
_symmetry.space_group_name_H-M   'P 1'
#
loop_
_entity.id
_entity.type
_entity.pdbx_description
1 polymer ?
#
loop_
_entity_poly.entity_id
_entity_poly.type
_entity_poly.pdbx_seq_one_letter_code
_entity_poly.pdbx_strand_id
1 'polypeptide(L)'
;MKRIGFAMAGVLVTFFLLSLFLSPAKAQTKGEAEFMTLHEKEMTPFIEKCSGCHTLKVELRDKEMKKTFAEKCSQCHTLGRLFSKKRSPEEWDRVLKVMAGKPHANLSEQDLKKIQRWIDYLRTVLTP
;
A
#
# COMPACT_ATOMS: atom_id res chain seq x y z
N MET A 1 -6.20 -19.18 62.92
CA MET A 1 -5.53 -19.78 61.73
C MET A 1 -6.54 -19.74 60.59
N LYS A 2 -6.32 -19.20 59.39
CA LYS A 2 -5.14 -19.11 58.52
C LYS A 2 -5.27 -17.84 57.65
N ARG A 3 -4.16 -17.13 57.45
CA ARG A 3 -4.00 -16.04 56.51
C ARG A 3 -4.09 -16.62 55.09
N ILE A 4 -4.93 -16.05 54.23
CA ILE A 4 -4.94 -16.36 52.79
C ILE A 4 -4.25 -15.19 52.10
N GLY A 5 -2.93 -15.34 51.92
CA GLY A 5 -2.17 -14.53 50.97
C GLY A 5 -2.37 -15.13 49.58
N PHE A 6 -2.93 -14.35 48.66
CA PHE A 6 -2.88 -14.66 47.24
C PHE A 6 -1.79 -13.80 46.60
N ALA A 7 -0.84 -14.51 45.99
CA ALA A 7 0.43 -14.01 45.50
C ALA A 7 0.25 -12.99 44.35
N MET A 8 0.77 -11.77 44.58
CA MET A 8 1.06 -10.76 43.56
C MET A 8 2.31 -11.18 42.75
N ALA A 9 2.26 -12.32 42.06
CA ALA A 9 3.39 -12.85 41.29
C ALA A 9 3.14 -12.94 39.77
N GLY A 10 1.91 -12.67 39.30
CA GLY A 10 1.54 -12.86 37.89
C GLY A 10 1.75 -11.66 36.95
N VAL A 11 1.86 -10.44 37.47
CA VAL A 11 1.81 -9.22 36.64
C VAL A 11 3.20 -8.77 36.13
N LEU A 12 4.28 -9.18 36.79
CA LEU A 12 5.64 -8.78 36.41
C LEU A 12 6.23 -9.62 35.27
N VAL A 13 5.78 -10.86 35.08
CA VAL A 13 6.30 -11.76 34.02
C VAL A 13 5.73 -11.40 32.64
N THR A 14 4.52 -10.86 32.57
CA THR A 14 3.91 -10.44 31.30
C THR A 14 4.47 -9.12 30.76
N PHE A 15 5.02 -8.25 31.62
CA PHE A 15 5.69 -7.02 31.17
C PHE A 15 7.09 -7.26 30.59
N PHE A 16 7.77 -8.34 31.00
CA PHE A 16 9.13 -8.64 30.53
C PHE A 16 9.18 -9.29 29.14
N LEU A 17 8.07 -9.88 28.68
CA LEU A 17 7.98 -10.52 27.36
C LEU A 17 7.49 -9.56 26.25
N LEU A 18 6.92 -8.41 26.61
CA LEU A 18 6.42 -7.43 25.62
C LEU A 18 7.50 -6.44 25.14
N SER A 19 8.63 -6.33 25.86
CA SER A 19 9.75 -5.45 25.52
C SER A 19 10.75 -6.07 24.54
N LEU A 20 10.63 -7.36 24.21
CA LEU A 20 11.54 -8.05 23.27
C LEU A 20 11.19 -7.84 21.78
N PHE A 21 10.07 -7.18 21.45
CA PHE A 21 9.60 -7.05 20.07
C PHE A 21 9.72 -5.65 19.44
N LEU A 22 10.23 -4.64 20.16
CA LEU A 22 10.54 -3.33 19.56
C LEU A 22 12.05 -3.14 19.44
N SER A 23 12.63 -3.74 18.39
CA SER A 23 13.96 -3.36 17.93
C SER A 23 13.85 -2.16 16.97
N PRO A 24 14.51 -1.01 17.23
CA PRO A 24 14.68 0.01 16.20
C PRO A 24 15.68 -0.51 15.17
N ALA A 25 15.34 -0.42 13.88
CA ALA A 25 16.21 -0.83 12.79
C ALA A 25 17.55 -0.07 12.85
N LYS A 26 18.59 -0.74 13.34
CA LYS A 26 19.97 -0.26 13.24
C LYS A 26 20.59 -0.84 11.98
N ALA A 27 21.27 0.01 11.19
CA ALA A 27 22.04 -0.38 10.02
C ALA A 27 22.89 -1.62 10.31
N GLN A 28 22.82 -2.61 9.43
CA GLN A 28 23.23 -3.98 9.69
C GLN A 28 24.71 -4.23 9.36
N THR A 29 25.38 -3.29 8.67
CA THR A 29 26.83 -3.37 8.41
C THR A 29 27.53 -2.01 8.56
N LYS A 30 28.84 -2.02 8.84
CA LYS A 30 29.67 -0.79 8.90
C LYS A 30 29.66 -0.04 7.56
N GLY A 31 29.61 -0.77 6.45
CA GLY A 31 29.48 -0.20 5.11
C GLY A 31 28.14 0.50 4.89
N GLU A 32 27.03 -0.04 5.42
CA GLU A 32 25.73 0.65 5.39
C GLU A 32 25.72 1.92 6.23
N ALA A 33 26.35 1.91 7.41
CA ALA A 33 26.46 3.11 8.24
C ALA A 33 27.25 4.22 7.52
N GLU A 34 28.35 3.86 6.86
CA GLU A 34 29.19 4.79 6.08
C GLU A 34 28.49 5.27 4.80
N PHE A 35 27.74 4.40 4.13
CA PHE A 35 26.89 4.77 3.00
C PHE A 35 25.81 5.78 3.40
N MET A 36 25.15 5.54 4.53
CA MET A 36 24.11 6.43 5.03
C MET A 36 24.70 7.80 5.42
N THR A 37 25.87 7.86 6.06
CA THR A 37 26.49 9.15 6.43
C THR A 37 27.01 9.94 5.23
N LEU A 38 27.51 9.27 4.17
CA LEU A 38 27.99 9.93 2.96
C LEU A 38 26.83 10.53 2.15
N HIS A 39 25.72 9.79 2.05
CA HIS A 39 24.57 10.18 1.21
C HIS A 39 23.45 10.91 1.98
N GLU A 40 23.52 10.99 3.32
CA GLU A 40 22.55 11.72 4.16
C GLU A 40 22.37 13.17 3.71
N LYS A 41 23.46 13.87 3.38
CA LYS A 41 23.45 15.28 2.98
C LYS A 41 22.78 15.53 1.63
N GLU A 42 22.67 14.52 0.77
CA GLU A 42 22.01 14.60 -0.54
C GLU A 42 20.59 14.03 -0.51
N MET A 43 20.35 12.99 0.30
CA MET A 43 19.04 12.37 0.48
C MET A 43 18.06 13.25 1.27
N THR A 44 18.53 13.96 2.29
CA THR A 44 17.66 14.82 3.13
C THR A 44 16.97 15.93 2.32
N PRO A 45 17.66 16.76 1.50
CA PRO A 45 16.98 17.76 0.70
C PRO A 45 16.09 17.16 -0.40
N PHE A 46 16.42 15.97 -0.92
CA PHE A 46 15.54 15.26 -1.86
C PHE A 46 14.24 14.78 -1.19
N ILE A 47 14.33 14.19 0.01
CA ILE A 47 13.16 13.77 0.78
C ILE A 47 12.34 14.99 1.20
N GLU A 48 12.93 16.02 1.80
CA GLU A 48 12.17 17.20 2.24
C GLU A 48 11.51 17.96 1.08
N LYS A 49 12.22 18.13 -0.04
CA LYS A 49 11.72 18.92 -1.19
C LYS A 49 10.77 18.15 -2.09
N CYS A 50 10.97 16.84 -2.26
CA CYS A 50 10.20 16.04 -3.21
C CYS A 50 9.21 15.07 -2.54
N SER A 51 9.51 14.48 -1.38
CA SER A 51 8.63 13.45 -0.79
C SER A 51 7.31 14.03 -0.25
N GLY A 52 7.31 15.25 0.27
CA GLY A 52 6.08 15.89 0.79
C GLY A 52 5.07 16.23 -0.30
N CYS A 53 5.53 16.79 -1.42
CA CYS A 53 4.67 17.15 -2.56
C CYS A 53 4.26 15.93 -3.40
N HIS A 54 5.10 14.89 -3.46
CA HIS A 54 4.79 13.67 -4.20
C HIS A 54 3.87 12.73 -3.43
N THR A 55 4.03 12.54 -2.11
CA THR A 55 3.17 11.64 -1.32
C THR A 55 1.72 12.12 -1.28
N LEU A 56 1.49 13.41 -0.99
CA LEU A 56 0.14 13.99 -1.02
C LEU A 56 -0.50 13.92 -2.41
N LYS A 57 0.29 14.16 -3.47
CA LYS A 57 -0.18 14.08 -4.86
C LYS A 57 -0.40 12.64 -5.31
N VAL A 58 0.27 11.65 -4.72
CA VAL A 58 0.04 10.22 -4.97
C VAL A 58 -1.24 9.77 -4.27
N GLU A 59 -1.45 10.14 -3.00
CA GLU A 59 -2.67 9.80 -2.26
C GLU A 59 -3.93 10.43 -2.88
N LEU A 60 -3.88 11.71 -3.24
CA LEU A 60 -5.01 12.38 -3.89
C LEU A 60 -5.32 11.76 -5.26
N ARG A 61 -4.28 11.41 -6.03
CA ARG A 61 -4.45 10.79 -7.33
C ARG A 61 -4.96 9.36 -7.21
N ASP A 62 -4.52 8.58 -6.22
CA ASP A 62 -5.09 7.27 -5.92
C ASP A 62 -6.59 7.38 -5.58
N LYS A 63 -6.98 8.34 -4.73
CA LYS A 63 -8.39 8.58 -4.41
C LYS A 63 -9.24 8.87 -5.63
N GLU A 64 -8.79 9.73 -6.56
CA GLU A 64 -9.52 10.02 -7.80
C GLU A 64 -9.60 8.82 -8.75
N MET A 65 -8.50 8.09 -8.90
CA MET A 65 -8.42 6.91 -9.75
C MET A 65 -9.32 5.77 -9.21
N LYS A 66 -9.25 5.52 -7.89
CA LYS A 66 -10.11 4.59 -7.17
C LYS A 66 -11.59 4.97 -7.28
N LYS A 67 -11.91 6.26 -7.13
CA LYS A 67 -13.29 6.75 -7.28
C LYS A 67 -13.83 6.47 -8.69
N THR A 68 -13.06 6.84 -9.72
CA THR A 68 -13.44 6.58 -11.12
C THR A 68 -13.66 5.09 -11.35
N PHE A 69 -12.76 4.25 -10.85
CA PHE A 69 -12.90 2.80 -10.95
C PHE A 69 -14.16 2.29 -10.25
N ALA A 70 -14.44 2.74 -9.02
CA ALA A 70 -15.63 2.33 -8.29
C ALA A 70 -16.91 2.76 -9.03
N GLU A 71 -17.03 4.03 -9.42
CA GLU A 71 -18.22 4.58 -10.10
C GLU A 71 -18.52 3.91 -11.44
N LYS A 72 -17.49 3.44 -12.14
CA LYS A 72 -17.62 2.85 -13.48
C LYS A 72 -17.68 1.33 -13.48
N CYS A 73 -16.82 0.66 -12.71
CA CYS A 73 -16.66 -0.80 -12.78
C CYS A 73 -17.56 -1.57 -11.80
N SER A 74 -18.08 -0.92 -10.75
CA SER A 74 -19.00 -1.58 -9.81
C SER A 74 -20.47 -1.59 -10.26
N GLN A 75 -20.78 -0.94 -11.38
CA GLN A 75 -22.14 -0.82 -11.93
C GLN A 75 -22.73 -2.16 -12.38
N CYS A 76 -21.89 -3.10 -12.83
CA CYS A 76 -22.36 -4.35 -13.44
C CYS A 76 -21.90 -5.62 -12.71
N HIS A 77 -20.80 -5.57 -11.95
CA HIS A 77 -20.30 -6.71 -11.18
C HIS A 77 -19.40 -6.24 -10.02
N THR A 78 -19.18 -7.13 -9.05
CA THR A 78 -18.32 -6.82 -7.91
C THR A 78 -16.84 -6.74 -8.30
N LEU A 79 -16.06 -6.03 -7.48
CA LEU A 79 -14.61 -5.88 -7.67
C LEU A 79 -13.83 -7.17 -7.41
N GLY A 80 -14.45 -8.18 -6.79
CA GLY A 80 -13.82 -9.50 -6.59
C GLY A 80 -13.37 -10.14 -7.90
N ARG A 81 -14.02 -9.82 -9.02
CA ARG A 81 -13.61 -10.30 -10.35
C ARG A 81 -12.23 -9.76 -10.76
N LEU A 82 -11.84 -8.57 -10.30
CA LEU A 82 -10.51 -8.01 -10.56
C LEU A 82 -9.40 -8.90 -9.97
N PHE A 83 -9.59 -9.30 -8.71
CA PHE A 83 -8.62 -10.09 -7.95
C PHE A 83 -8.69 -11.60 -8.24
N SER A 84 -9.74 -12.07 -8.91
CA SER A 84 -9.94 -13.50 -9.19
C SER A 84 -8.90 -14.12 -10.13
N LYS A 85 -8.21 -13.32 -10.95
CA LYS A 85 -7.20 -13.78 -11.90
C LYS A 85 -6.05 -12.79 -12.01
N LYS A 86 -4.82 -13.28 -11.87
CA LYS A 86 -3.62 -12.54 -12.27
C LYS A 86 -3.63 -12.38 -13.80
N ARG A 87 -3.27 -11.20 -14.28
CA ARG A 87 -3.20 -10.85 -15.70
C ARG A 87 -1.99 -9.96 -15.97
N SER A 88 -1.39 -10.09 -17.15
CA SER A 88 -0.37 -9.18 -17.65
C SER A 88 -0.96 -7.79 -17.96
N PRO A 89 -0.12 -6.74 -18.13
CA PRO A 89 -0.61 -5.43 -18.57
C PRO A 89 -1.41 -5.50 -19.89
N GLU A 90 -0.95 -6.27 -20.87
CA GLU A 90 -1.58 -6.42 -22.18
C GLU A 90 -2.91 -7.16 -22.09
N GLU A 91 -3.01 -8.13 -21.18
CA GLU A 91 -4.27 -8.80 -20.88
C GLU A 91 -5.28 -7.88 -20.21
N TRP A 92 -4.84 -6.98 -19.33
CA TRP A 92 -5.71 -5.97 -18.73
C TRP A 92 -6.24 -4.97 -19.75
N ASP A 93 -5.39 -4.47 -20.65
CA ASP A 93 -5.83 -3.58 -21.75
C ASP A 93 -6.93 -4.23 -22.59
N ARG A 94 -6.77 -5.52 -22.95
CA ARG A 94 -7.79 -6.28 -23.66
C ARG A 94 -9.09 -6.40 -22.86
N VAL A 95 -9.01 -6.68 -21.56
CA VAL A 95 -10.20 -6.77 -20.69
C VAL A 95 -10.93 -5.44 -20.62
N LEU A 96 -10.21 -4.33 -20.45
CA LEU A 96 -10.79 -3.00 -20.38
C LEU A 96 -11.50 -2.61 -21.69
N LYS A 97 -10.89 -2.90 -22.84
CA LYS A 97 -11.52 -2.71 -24.16
C LYS A 97 -12.80 -3.52 -24.32
N VAL A 98 -12.78 -4.79 -23.89
CA VAL A 98 -13.98 -5.64 -23.90
C VAL A 98 -15.08 -5.05 -23.01
N MET A 99 -14.76 -4.53 -21.83
CA MET A 99 -15.76 -3.92 -20.94
C MET A 99 -16.29 -2.60 -21.51
N ALA A 100 -15.45 -1.78 -22.13
CA ALA A 100 -15.85 -0.54 -22.80
C ALA A 100 -16.82 -0.78 -23.96
N GLY A 101 -16.67 -1.89 -24.68
CA GLY A 101 -17.58 -2.29 -25.75
C GLY A 101 -18.92 -2.86 -25.29
N LYS A 102 -19.16 -3.04 -23.99
CA LYS A 102 -20.44 -3.58 -23.50
C LYS A 102 -21.54 -2.51 -23.52
N PRO A 103 -22.80 -2.92 -23.79
CA PRO A 103 -23.94 -2.02 -23.68
C PRO A 103 -23.97 -1.34 -22.31
N HIS A 104 -24.27 -0.04 -22.30
CA HIS A 104 -24.40 0.78 -21.09
C HIS A 104 -23.12 0.95 -20.24
N ALA A 105 -21.96 0.50 -20.71
CA ALA A 105 -20.71 0.65 -19.96
C ALA A 105 -20.32 2.13 -19.75
N ASN A 106 -20.64 3.00 -20.71
CA ASN A 106 -20.38 4.45 -20.67
C ASN A 106 -18.96 4.79 -20.18
N LEU A 107 -17.96 4.14 -20.78
CA LEU A 107 -16.53 4.31 -20.52
C LEU A 107 -15.90 5.17 -21.61
N SER A 108 -15.39 6.34 -21.24
CA SER A 108 -14.58 7.15 -22.13
C SER A 108 -13.14 6.64 -22.18
N GLU A 109 -12.39 7.00 -23.23
CA GLU A 109 -10.95 6.72 -23.31
C GLU A 109 -10.17 7.29 -22.11
N GLN A 110 -10.62 8.42 -21.57
CA GLN A 110 -10.01 9.03 -20.39
C GLN A 110 -10.29 8.22 -19.11
N ASP A 111 -11.49 7.64 -18.98
CA ASP A 111 -11.82 6.72 -17.88
C ASP A 111 -10.95 5.48 -17.94
N LEU A 112 -10.78 4.89 -19.13
CA LEU A 112 -9.93 3.71 -19.33
C LEU A 112 -8.48 3.98 -18.91
N LYS A 113 -7.91 5.13 -19.28
CA LYS A 113 -6.56 5.52 -18.86
C LYS A 113 -6.43 5.68 -17.34
N LYS A 114 -7.44 6.26 -16.67
CA LYS A 114 -7.44 6.39 -15.20
C LYS A 114 -7.54 5.02 -14.53
N ILE A 115 -8.43 4.17 -15.02
CA ILE A 115 -8.65 2.81 -14.53
C ILE A 115 -7.39 1.95 -14.70
N GLN A 116 -6.75 2.00 -15.88
CA GLN A 116 -5.52 1.25 -16.15
C GLN A 116 -4.41 1.65 -15.18
N ARG A 117 -4.18 2.95 -15.00
CA ARG A 117 -3.19 3.45 -14.02
C ARG A 117 -3.46 2.98 -12.60
N TRP A 118 -4.73 2.91 -12.21
CA TRP A 118 -5.11 2.40 -10.89
C TRP A 118 -4.82 0.90 -10.74
N ILE A 119 -5.14 0.10 -11.75
CA ILE A 119 -4.86 -1.34 -11.76
C ILE A 119 -3.34 -1.58 -11.68
N ASP A 120 -2.55 -0.81 -12.42
CA ASP A 120 -1.09 -0.91 -12.39
C ASP A 120 -0.54 -0.52 -11.01
N TYR A 121 -1.04 0.56 -10.40
CA TYR A 121 -0.71 0.92 -9.03
C TYR A 121 -1.03 -0.20 -8.03
N LEU A 122 -2.25 -0.75 -8.08
CA LEU A 122 -2.65 -1.87 -7.21
C LEU A 122 -1.74 -3.08 -7.38
N ARG A 123 -1.28 -3.39 -8.59
CA ARG A 123 -0.34 -4.48 -8.82
C ARG A 123 1.02 -4.17 -8.19
N THR A 124 1.55 -2.96 -8.34
CA THR A 124 2.84 -2.61 -7.72
C THR A 124 2.80 -2.65 -6.19
N VAL A 125 1.63 -2.40 -5.58
CA VAL A 125 1.49 -2.33 -4.12
C VAL A 125 1.02 -3.65 -3.50
N LEU A 126 0.16 -4.42 -4.18
CA LEU A 126 -0.48 -5.63 -3.64
C LEU A 126 0.13 -6.95 -4.13
N THR A 127 1.10 -6.92 -5.04
CA THR A 127 1.89 -8.12 -5.39
C THR A 127 3.37 -7.91 -5.05
N PRO A 128 3.82 -8.30 -3.84
CA PRO A 128 5.23 -8.65 -3.61
C PRO A 128 5.62 -9.92 -4.37
#